data_AF-A0A4Z0GTF5-F1
#
_entry.id   AF-A0A4Z0GTF5-F1
#
_cell.length_a   1.000
_cell.length_b   1.000
_cell.length_c   1.000
_cell.angle_alpha   90.00
_cell.angle_beta   90.00
_cell.angle_gamma   90.00
#
_symmetry.space_group_name_H-M   'P 1'
#
loop_
_entity.id
_entity.type
_entity.pdbx_description
1 polymer ?
#
loop_
_entity_poly.entity_id
_entity_poly.type
_entity_poly.pdbx_seq_one_letter_code
_entity_poly.pdbx_strand_id
1 'polypeptide(L)'
;MSNWLRIMCLLLFITLLTACSGGSSSGEQSDYDETKKMVVDILKTDDGKKAITEVLSNEEMQQSMALESEVVSQTVSDTIVSDKGKEFWTKLFSDPKFVQGFNKVLQDQQKELMKGLMKDAEYQKLMIDLYSNPEMMEQMVTVMEGQKFRKYLETTINETLNSPVFEAKMTDTLLKAAEKMGQEGGSKSSGEGGSSGQSQSGGGSGSQDSEQQGGGSGQ
;
A
#
# COMPACT_ATOMS: atom_id res chain seq x y z
N MET A 1 42.77 -23.36 -96.32
CA MET A 1 43.77 -24.12 -95.54
C MET A 1 44.45 -23.31 -94.43
N SER A 2 44.65 -21.98 -94.54
CA SER A 2 45.38 -21.21 -93.49
C SER A 2 44.60 -21.01 -92.18
N ASN A 3 43.26 -21.00 -92.20
CA ASN A 3 42.45 -20.84 -90.98
C ASN A 3 42.47 -22.07 -90.06
N TRP A 4 42.65 -23.27 -90.62
CA TRP A 4 42.71 -24.50 -89.83
C TRP A 4 44.05 -24.64 -89.09
N LEU A 5 45.13 -24.17 -89.72
CA LEU A 5 46.46 -24.08 -89.09
C LEU A 5 46.49 -23.06 -87.94
N ARG A 6 45.77 -21.94 -88.07
CA ARG A 6 45.64 -20.93 -87.00
C ARG A 6 44.86 -21.46 -85.80
N ILE A 7 43.81 -22.26 -86.03
CA ILE A 7 43.03 -22.90 -84.96
C ILE A 7 43.85 -23.97 -84.23
N MET A 8 44.64 -24.77 -84.95
CA MET A 8 45.54 -25.77 -84.35
C MET A 8 46.66 -25.12 -83.50
N CYS A 9 47.26 -24.02 -83.96
CA CYS A 9 48.26 -23.28 -83.16
C CYS A 9 47.66 -22.63 -81.90
N LEU A 10 46.41 -22.15 -81.97
CA LEU A 10 45.74 -21.50 -80.84
C LEU A 10 45.32 -22.53 -79.77
N LEU A 11 44.94 -23.74 -80.20
CA LEU A 11 44.62 -24.86 -79.29
C LEU A 11 45.86 -25.37 -78.54
N LEU A 12 47.02 -25.42 -79.21
CA LEU A 12 48.29 -25.81 -78.60
C LEU A 12 48.76 -24.78 -77.56
N PHE A 13 48.55 -23.48 -77.81
CA PHE A 13 48.90 -22.40 -76.89
C PHE A 13 48.07 -22.42 -75.60
N ILE A 14 46.79 -22.81 -75.69
CA ILE A 14 45.90 -22.94 -74.53
C ILE A 14 46.35 -24.09 -73.62
N THR A 15 46.82 -25.21 -74.18
CA THR A 15 47.31 -26.35 -73.38
C THR A 15 48.64 -26.08 -72.66
N LEU A 16 49.48 -25.19 -73.21
CA LEU A 16 50.74 -24.76 -72.60
C LEU A 16 50.52 -23.79 -71.41
N LEU A 17 49.43 -23.01 -71.41
CA LEU A 17 49.09 -22.09 -70.31
C LEU A 17 48.52 -22.83 -69.08
N THR A 18 47.88 -23.98 -69.24
CA THR A 18 47.40 -24.83 -68.12
C THR A 18 48.48 -25.68 -67.47
N ALA A 19 49.69 -25.76 -68.05
CA ALA A 19 50.82 -26.49 -67.47
C ALA A 19 51.67 -25.64 -66.51
N CYS A 20 51.34 -24.35 -66.36
CA CYS A 20 52.06 -23.40 -65.50
C CYS A 20 51.21 -22.90 -64.30
N SER A 21 50.36 -23.77 -63.75
CA SER A 21 49.80 -23.62 -62.40
C SER A 21 50.29 -24.78 -61.52
N GLY A 22 51.56 -24.70 -61.12
CA GLY A 22 52.01 -25.38 -59.91
C GLY A 22 51.36 -24.68 -58.72
N GLY A 23 50.52 -25.40 -57.98
CA GLY A 23 49.84 -24.90 -56.79
C GLY A 23 48.60 -25.71 -56.45
N SER A 24 48.81 -26.89 -55.89
CA SER A 24 47.92 -27.66 -55.00
C SER A 24 46.56 -27.02 -54.67
N SER A 25 45.46 -27.64 -55.17
CA SER A 25 44.10 -27.27 -54.79
C SER A 25 43.17 -28.49 -54.65
N SER A 26 43.68 -29.57 -54.04
CA SER A 26 42.88 -30.73 -53.64
C SER A 26 43.19 -31.23 -52.21
N GLY A 27 43.94 -30.45 -51.42
CA GLY A 27 44.29 -30.75 -50.02
C GLY A 27 43.57 -29.86 -48.99
N GLU A 28 43.02 -28.70 -49.39
CA GLU A 28 42.40 -27.75 -48.46
C GLU A 28 41.13 -28.28 -47.79
N GLN A 29 40.41 -29.20 -48.44
CA GLN A 29 39.16 -29.75 -47.88
C GLN A 29 39.40 -30.97 -46.99
N SER A 30 40.45 -31.78 -47.23
CA SER A 30 40.82 -32.87 -46.32
C SER A 30 41.54 -32.36 -45.08
N ASP A 31 42.38 -31.33 -45.21
CA ASP A 31 43.03 -30.68 -44.07
C ASP A 31 42.02 -29.98 -43.17
N TYR A 32 40.92 -29.45 -43.72
CA TYR A 32 39.88 -28.80 -42.91
C TYR A 32 39.11 -29.81 -42.06
N ASP A 33 38.76 -30.98 -42.61
CA ASP A 33 38.09 -32.04 -41.86
C ASP A 33 39.01 -32.68 -40.80
N GLU A 34 40.30 -32.83 -41.12
CA GLU A 34 41.30 -33.33 -40.17
C GLU A 34 41.60 -32.31 -39.07
N THR A 35 41.73 -31.03 -39.40
CA THR A 35 41.89 -29.93 -38.43
C THR A 35 40.66 -29.78 -37.55
N LYS A 36 39.45 -29.89 -38.12
CA LYS A 36 38.19 -29.88 -37.36
C LYS A 36 38.12 -31.03 -36.37
N LYS A 37 38.51 -32.23 -36.80
CA LYS A 37 38.55 -33.42 -35.93
C LYS A 37 39.56 -33.24 -34.81
N MET A 38 40.76 -32.72 -35.13
CA MET A 38 41.78 -32.39 -34.15
C MET A 38 41.28 -31.36 -33.12
N VAL A 39 40.61 -30.29 -33.55
CA VAL A 39 40.04 -29.26 -32.65
C VAL A 39 38.93 -29.85 -31.77
N VAL A 40 38.04 -30.66 -32.33
CA VAL A 40 36.98 -31.33 -31.55
C VAL A 40 37.57 -32.29 -30.51
N ASP A 41 38.64 -33.00 -30.87
CA ASP A 41 39.31 -33.91 -29.95
C ASP A 41 40.05 -33.13 -28.84
N ILE A 42 40.71 -32.00 -29.16
CA ILE A 42 41.31 -31.09 -28.16
C ILE A 42 40.25 -30.51 -27.22
N LEU A 43 39.05 -30.16 -27.69
CA LEU A 43 37.98 -29.68 -26.81
C LEU A 43 37.44 -30.78 -25.88
N LYS A 44 37.54 -32.05 -26.29
CA LYS A 44 37.07 -33.20 -25.50
C LYS A 44 38.11 -33.76 -24.54
N THR A 45 39.40 -33.49 -24.75
CA THR A 45 40.46 -33.90 -23.82
C THR A 45 40.32 -33.19 -22.48
N ASP A 46 40.93 -33.77 -21.46
CA ASP A 46 40.88 -33.22 -20.10
C ASP A 46 41.52 -31.83 -20.01
N ASP A 47 42.53 -31.57 -20.84
CA ASP A 47 43.17 -30.25 -20.92
C ASP A 47 42.25 -29.21 -21.58
N GLY A 48 41.50 -29.57 -22.63
CA GLY A 48 40.49 -28.69 -23.23
C GLY A 48 39.34 -28.38 -22.27
N LYS A 49 38.85 -29.39 -21.54
CA LYS A 49 37.84 -29.19 -20.50
C LYS A 49 38.35 -28.31 -19.37
N LYS A 50 39.59 -28.50 -18.91
CA LYS A 50 40.22 -27.65 -17.89
C LYS A 50 40.39 -26.22 -18.37
N ALA A 51 40.88 -26.00 -19.58
CA ALA A 51 41.06 -24.67 -20.16
C ALA A 51 39.72 -23.92 -20.29
N ILE A 52 38.67 -24.60 -20.77
CA ILE A 52 37.32 -24.00 -20.82
C ILE A 52 36.80 -23.73 -19.42
N THR A 53 37.00 -24.65 -18.47
CA THR A 53 36.57 -24.46 -17.08
C THR A 53 37.29 -23.29 -16.43
N GLU A 54 38.58 -23.10 -16.69
CA GLU A 54 39.38 -21.98 -16.18
C GLU A 54 38.92 -20.64 -16.76
N VAL A 55 38.61 -20.60 -18.06
CA VAL A 55 38.01 -19.42 -18.70
C VAL A 55 36.60 -19.15 -18.18
N LEU A 56 35.77 -20.17 -18.00
CA LEU A 56 34.43 -20.07 -17.38
C LEU A 56 34.47 -19.81 -15.88
N SER A 57 35.62 -19.96 -15.22
CA SER A 57 35.80 -19.64 -13.81
C SER A 57 36.24 -18.20 -13.61
N ASN A 58 36.58 -17.49 -14.69
CA ASN A 58 36.86 -16.06 -14.65
C ASN A 58 35.57 -15.27 -14.41
N GLU A 59 35.59 -14.36 -13.44
CA GLU A 59 34.42 -13.56 -13.03
C GLU A 59 33.80 -12.76 -14.18
N GLU A 60 34.61 -12.19 -15.08
CA GLU A 60 34.10 -11.41 -16.23
C GLU A 60 33.31 -12.31 -17.20
N MET A 61 33.80 -13.53 -17.44
CA MET A 61 33.14 -14.51 -18.30
C MET A 61 31.87 -15.08 -17.66
N GLN A 62 31.89 -15.37 -16.36
CA GLN A 62 30.69 -15.83 -15.63
C GLN A 62 29.59 -14.78 -15.65
N GLN A 63 29.95 -13.52 -15.44
CA GLN A 63 29.00 -12.43 -15.38
C GLN A 63 28.35 -12.16 -16.75
N SER A 64 29.14 -12.19 -17.83
CA SER A 64 28.61 -12.06 -19.20
C SER A 64 27.67 -13.23 -19.57
N MET A 65 28.04 -14.47 -19.27
CA MET A 65 27.19 -15.64 -19.58
C MET A 65 25.94 -15.75 -18.71
N ALA A 66 26.02 -15.41 -17.43
CA ALA A 66 24.90 -15.52 -16.50
C ALA A 66 23.84 -14.44 -16.73
N LEU A 67 24.23 -13.24 -17.15
CA LEU A 67 23.31 -12.11 -17.35
C LEU A 67 22.71 -12.05 -18.76
N GLU A 68 23.42 -12.51 -19.80
CA GLU A 68 22.93 -12.42 -21.20
C GLU A 68 22.02 -13.56 -21.63
N SER A 69 21.79 -14.55 -20.77
CA SER A 69 20.93 -15.67 -21.11
C SER A 69 19.46 -15.29 -20.92
N GLU A 70 18.71 -15.18 -22.01
CA GLU A 70 17.24 -15.07 -22.01
C GLU A 70 16.60 -16.17 -21.15
N VAL A 71 17.22 -17.35 -21.09
CA VAL A 71 16.82 -18.46 -20.23
C VAL A 71 16.94 -18.12 -18.74
N VAL A 72 17.96 -17.37 -18.33
CA VAL A 72 18.11 -16.94 -16.93
C VAL A 72 17.03 -15.92 -16.57
N SER A 73 16.79 -14.92 -17.42
CA SER A 73 15.72 -13.93 -17.21
C SER A 73 14.34 -14.59 -17.12
N GLN A 74 14.05 -15.53 -18.04
CA GLN A 74 12.80 -16.28 -18.05
C GLN A 74 12.67 -17.16 -16.80
N THR A 75 13.73 -17.89 -16.43
CA THR A 75 13.72 -18.76 -15.26
C THR A 75 13.53 -17.96 -13.97
N VAL A 76 14.17 -16.79 -13.84
CA VAL A 76 13.99 -15.90 -12.69
C VAL A 76 12.55 -15.38 -12.64
N SER A 77 12.01 -14.92 -13.77
CA SER A 77 10.63 -14.45 -13.87
C SER A 77 9.62 -15.54 -13.49
N ASP A 78 9.78 -16.72 -14.07
CA ASP A 78 8.92 -17.88 -13.80
C ASP A 78 9.04 -18.32 -12.34
N THR A 79 10.24 -18.31 -11.77
CA THR A 79 10.46 -18.68 -10.37
C THR A 79 9.80 -17.69 -9.42
N ILE A 80 9.90 -16.38 -9.69
CA ILE A 80 9.29 -15.33 -8.86
C ILE A 80 7.76 -15.41 -8.88
N VAL A 81 7.16 -15.72 -10.04
CA VAL A 81 5.70 -15.78 -10.21
C VAL A 81 5.12 -17.15 -9.83
N SER A 82 5.96 -18.20 -9.80
CA SER A 82 5.57 -19.54 -9.39
C SER A 82 5.12 -19.60 -7.93
N ASP A 83 4.48 -20.71 -7.56
CA ASP A 83 4.08 -20.96 -6.17
C ASP A 83 5.28 -21.02 -5.22
N LYS A 84 6.47 -21.46 -5.68
CA LYS A 84 7.70 -21.38 -4.90
C LYS A 84 8.12 -19.94 -4.61
N GLY A 85 7.93 -19.05 -5.58
CA GLY A 85 8.13 -17.61 -5.40
C GLY A 85 7.17 -17.02 -4.37
N LYS A 86 5.89 -17.38 -4.43
CA LYS A 86 4.90 -16.98 -3.41
C LYS A 86 5.26 -17.48 -2.02
N GLU A 87 5.67 -18.73 -1.87
CA GLU A 87 6.13 -19.29 -0.59
C GLU A 87 7.37 -18.55 -0.07
N PHE A 88 8.33 -18.27 -0.95
CA PHE A 88 9.53 -17.50 -0.62
C PHE A 88 9.19 -16.10 -0.12
N TRP A 89 8.34 -15.36 -0.85
CA TRP A 89 7.88 -14.04 -0.43
C TRP A 89 7.10 -14.10 0.88
N THR A 90 6.21 -15.08 1.06
CA THR A 90 5.45 -15.27 2.31
C THR A 90 6.39 -15.47 3.49
N LYS A 91 7.45 -16.27 3.32
CA LYS A 91 8.47 -16.49 4.35
C LYS A 91 9.30 -15.24 4.64
N LEU A 92 9.67 -14.48 3.61
CA LEU A 92 10.39 -13.20 3.78
C LEU A 92 9.54 -12.14 4.49
N PHE A 93 8.28 -11.99 4.12
CA PHE A 93 7.34 -11.07 4.79
C PHE A 93 6.97 -11.51 6.21
N SER A 94 7.32 -12.75 6.60
CA SER A 94 7.23 -13.19 7.99
C SER A 94 8.45 -12.81 8.83
N ASP A 95 9.57 -12.38 8.20
CA ASP A 95 10.77 -11.91 8.92
C ASP A 95 10.63 -10.42 9.28
N PRO A 96 10.59 -10.05 10.57
CA PRO A 96 10.49 -8.66 11.00
C PRO A 96 11.61 -7.75 10.49
N LYS A 97 12.85 -8.27 10.32
CA LYS A 97 13.97 -7.47 9.82
C LYS A 97 13.79 -7.10 8.36
N PHE A 98 13.34 -8.07 7.57
CA PHE A 98 13.01 -7.85 6.16
C PHE A 98 11.85 -6.85 6.04
N VAL A 99 10.76 -7.05 6.77
CA VAL A 99 9.60 -6.14 6.77
C VAL A 99 10.00 -4.73 7.19
N GLN A 100 10.87 -4.57 8.18
CA GLN A 100 11.35 -3.26 8.60
C GLN A 100 12.16 -2.56 7.50
N GLY A 101 13.04 -3.28 6.82
CA GLY A 101 13.79 -2.75 5.68
C GLY A 101 12.88 -2.38 4.51
N PHE A 102 11.96 -3.28 4.16
CA PHE A 102 10.97 -3.09 3.10
C PHE A 102 10.08 -1.86 3.37
N ASN A 103 9.53 -1.74 4.58
CA ASN A 103 8.70 -0.61 4.98
C ASN A 103 9.47 0.71 4.97
N LYS A 104 10.76 0.73 5.31
CA LYS A 104 11.58 1.95 5.23
C LYS A 104 11.73 2.44 3.80
N VAL A 105 11.94 1.53 2.85
CA VAL A 105 12.10 1.88 1.43
C VAL A 105 10.78 2.35 0.83
N LEU A 106 9.65 1.77 1.22
CA LEU A 106 8.33 2.15 0.72
C LEU A 106 7.65 3.28 1.48
N GLN A 107 8.24 3.74 2.58
CA GLN A 107 7.58 4.63 3.52
C GLN A 107 7.06 5.91 2.83
N ASP A 108 7.85 6.48 1.94
CA ASP A 108 7.53 7.77 1.33
C ASP A 108 6.50 7.61 0.21
N GLN A 109 6.60 6.56 -0.61
CA GLN A 109 5.58 6.20 -1.61
C GLN A 109 4.25 5.84 -0.93
N GLN A 110 4.30 5.13 0.19
CA GLN A 110 3.09 4.77 0.95
C GLN A 110 2.43 6.01 1.57
N LYS A 111 3.21 6.97 2.08
CA LYS A 111 2.67 8.26 2.53
C LYS A 111 2.05 9.05 1.39
N GLU A 112 2.68 9.07 0.23
CA GLU A 112 2.17 9.77 -0.94
C GLU A 112 0.86 9.14 -1.42
N LEU A 113 0.83 7.81 -1.52
CA LEU A 113 -0.38 7.04 -1.84
C LEU A 113 -1.50 7.36 -0.84
N MET A 114 -1.23 7.29 0.47
CA MET A 114 -2.23 7.58 1.50
C MET A 114 -2.73 9.03 1.41
N LYS A 115 -1.85 10.00 1.15
CA LYS A 115 -2.25 11.40 0.92
C LYS A 115 -3.06 11.58 -0.35
N GLY A 116 -2.78 10.81 -1.39
CA GLY A 116 -3.56 10.75 -2.62
C GLY A 116 -4.95 10.19 -2.37
N LEU A 117 -5.03 9.02 -1.72
CA LEU A 117 -6.28 8.36 -1.36
C LEU A 117 -7.16 9.24 -0.46
N MET A 118 -6.60 9.99 0.48
CA MET A 118 -7.39 10.94 1.28
C MET A 118 -8.11 12.02 0.44
N LYS A 119 -7.68 12.28 -0.79
CA LYS A 119 -8.34 13.21 -1.72
C LYS A 119 -9.31 12.51 -2.67
N ASP A 120 -9.28 11.18 -2.70
CA ASP A 120 -10.16 10.37 -3.53
C ASP A 120 -11.56 10.25 -2.89
N ALA A 121 -12.60 10.37 -3.71
CA ALA A 121 -13.98 10.41 -3.23
C ALA A 121 -14.47 9.06 -2.69
N GLU A 122 -14.02 7.94 -3.28
CA GLU A 122 -14.40 6.60 -2.80
C GLU A 122 -13.73 6.29 -1.47
N TYR A 123 -12.44 6.61 -1.35
CA TYR A 123 -11.72 6.45 -0.08
C TYR A 123 -12.27 7.35 1.02
N GLN A 124 -12.64 8.59 0.72
CA GLN A 124 -13.31 9.48 1.68
C GLN A 124 -14.64 8.90 2.16
N LYS A 125 -15.43 8.30 1.26
CA LYS A 125 -16.69 7.64 1.65
C LYS A 125 -16.43 6.49 2.62
N LEU A 126 -15.46 5.62 2.32
CA LEU A 126 -15.07 4.53 3.21
C LEU A 126 -14.57 5.05 4.57
N MET A 127 -13.85 6.16 4.59
CA MET A 127 -13.42 6.81 5.84
C MET A 127 -14.62 7.35 6.63
N ILE A 128 -15.60 7.99 5.99
CA ILE A 128 -16.82 8.47 6.66
C ILE A 128 -17.60 7.31 7.26
N ASP A 129 -17.73 6.19 6.54
CA ASP A 129 -18.40 4.99 7.05
C ASP A 129 -17.64 4.43 8.27
N LEU A 130 -16.30 4.43 8.22
CA LEU A 130 -15.46 4.04 9.36
C LEU A 130 -15.64 4.98 10.57
N TYR A 131 -15.70 6.30 10.34
CA TYR A 131 -15.94 7.31 11.37
C TYR A 131 -17.35 7.26 11.94
N SER A 132 -18.31 6.71 11.21
CA SER A 132 -19.71 6.55 11.63
C SER A 132 -19.92 5.31 12.50
N ASN A 133 -18.86 4.67 12.98
CA ASN A 133 -19.00 3.55 13.90
C ASN A 133 -19.45 4.02 15.31
N PRO A 134 -20.07 3.16 16.12
CA PRO A 134 -20.57 3.53 17.45
C PRO A 134 -19.49 4.05 18.43
N GLU A 135 -18.28 3.48 18.40
CA GLU A 135 -17.18 3.90 19.29
C GLU A 135 -16.72 5.34 19.00
N MET A 136 -16.63 5.70 17.71
CA MET A 136 -16.29 7.05 17.27
C MET A 136 -17.41 8.04 17.58
N MET A 137 -18.67 7.62 17.47
CA MET A 137 -19.80 8.42 17.93
C MET A 137 -19.76 8.67 19.44
N GLU A 138 -19.41 7.67 20.25
CA GLU A 138 -19.28 7.83 21.71
C GLU A 138 -18.15 8.81 22.09
N GLN A 139 -17.01 8.72 21.40
CA GLN A 139 -15.92 9.69 21.53
C GLN A 139 -16.40 11.12 21.16
N MET A 140 -17.17 11.24 20.09
CA MET A 140 -17.74 12.53 19.65
C MET A 140 -18.74 13.10 20.68
N VAL A 141 -19.60 12.26 21.27
CA VAL A 141 -20.50 12.66 22.36
C VAL A 141 -19.71 13.12 23.58
N THR A 142 -18.66 12.40 23.96
CA THR A 142 -17.77 12.79 25.07
C THR A 142 -17.15 14.18 24.84
N VAL A 143 -16.74 14.49 23.60
CA VAL A 143 -16.24 15.82 23.23
C VAL A 143 -17.34 16.89 23.34
N MET A 144 -18.56 16.59 22.89
CA MET A 144 -19.72 17.50 23.01
C MET A 144 -20.12 17.75 24.46
N GLU A 145 -19.98 16.76 25.34
CA GLU A 145 -20.22 16.94 26.78
C GLU A 145 -19.09 17.68 27.50
N GLY A 146 -17.94 17.84 26.84
CA GLY A 146 -16.77 18.52 27.37
C GLY A 146 -16.98 20.00 27.64
N GLN A 147 -16.23 20.53 28.62
CA GLN A 147 -16.35 21.92 29.10
C GLN A 147 -16.20 22.98 28.00
N LYS A 148 -15.34 22.74 27.00
CA LYS A 148 -15.15 23.66 25.87
C LYS A 148 -16.40 23.77 25.01
N PHE A 149 -17.03 22.64 24.69
CA PHE A 149 -18.24 22.61 23.89
C PHE A 149 -19.44 23.14 24.68
N ARG A 150 -19.55 22.83 25.99
CA ARG A 150 -20.56 23.44 26.87
C ARG A 150 -20.47 24.95 26.89
N LYS A 151 -19.27 25.54 27.03
CA LYS A 151 -19.10 27.00 26.99
C LYS A 151 -19.53 27.60 25.65
N TYR A 152 -19.18 26.94 24.54
CA TYR A 152 -19.65 27.37 23.23
C TYR A 152 -21.18 27.28 23.13
N LEU A 153 -21.77 26.18 23.61
CA LEU A 153 -23.21 25.97 23.63
C LEU A 153 -23.93 27.02 24.49
N GLU A 154 -23.41 27.35 25.67
CA GLU A 154 -23.93 28.43 26.51
C GLU A 154 -23.92 29.77 25.80
N THR A 155 -22.83 30.12 25.10
CA THR A 155 -22.76 31.35 24.30
C THR A 155 -23.81 31.33 23.19
N THR A 156 -23.91 30.25 22.42
CA THR A 156 -24.89 30.14 21.32
C THR A 156 -26.33 30.17 21.84
N ILE A 157 -26.62 29.54 22.99
CA ILE A 157 -27.93 29.62 23.64
C ILE A 157 -28.22 31.06 24.04
N ASN A 158 -27.28 31.76 24.68
CA ASN A 158 -27.46 33.16 25.06
C ASN A 158 -27.70 34.05 23.82
N GLU A 159 -26.93 33.88 22.76
CA GLU A 159 -27.14 34.60 21.49
C GLU A 159 -28.50 34.30 20.86
N THR A 160 -28.95 33.04 20.92
CA THR A 160 -30.25 32.62 20.40
C THR A 160 -31.39 33.21 21.22
N LEU A 161 -31.29 33.20 22.55
CA LEU A 161 -32.30 33.77 23.45
C LEU A 161 -32.43 35.29 23.27
N ASN A 162 -31.31 35.98 23.06
CA ASN A 162 -31.26 37.41 22.79
C ASN A 162 -31.52 37.76 21.31
N SER A 163 -31.90 36.78 20.48
CA SER A 163 -32.28 37.04 19.10
C SER A 163 -33.64 37.73 19.06
N PRO A 164 -33.81 38.85 18.30
CA PRO A 164 -35.10 39.53 18.20
C PRO A 164 -36.25 38.63 17.74
N VAL A 165 -35.96 37.60 16.95
CA VAL A 165 -36.95 36.61 16.49
C VAL A 165 -37.39 35.71 17.65
N PHE A 166 -36.45 35.30 18.50
CA PHE A 166 -36.74 34.46 19.66
C PHE A 166 -37.47 35.26 20.74
N GLU A 167 -37.00 36.48 21.04
CA GLU A 167 -37.66 37.39 21.99
C GLU A 167 -39.11 37.65 21.57
N ALA A 168 -39.35 38.01 20.30
CA ALA A 168 -40.70 38.23 19.79
C ALA A 168 -41.59 36.98 19.93
N LYS A 169 -41.06 35.79 19.61
CA LYS A 169 -41.79 34.53 19.75
C LYS A 169 -42.07 34.18 21.22
N MET A 170 -41.13 34.48 22.11
CA MET A 170 -41.27 34.28 23.55
C MET A 170 -42.32 35.24 24.13
N THR A 171 -42.29 36.51 23.76
CA THR A 171 -43.32 37.49 24.13
C THR A 171 -44.70 37.11 23.61
N ASP A 172 -44.82 36.73 22.33
CA ASP A 172 -46.09 36.24 21.74
C ASP A 172 -46.62 35.00 22.46
N THR A 173 -45.73 34.06 22.81
CA THR A 173 -46.11 32.85 23.56
C THR A 173 -46.56 33.19 24.99
N LEU A 174 -45.89 34.12 25.67
CA LEU A 174 -46.27 34.59 27.00
C LEU A 174 -47.61 35.34 26.97
N LEU A 175 -47.85 36.19 25.96
CA LEU A 175 -49.12 36.87 25.75
C LEU A 175 -50.26 35.88 25.52
N LYS A 176 -50.06 34.88 24.64
CA LYS A 176 -51.05 33.80 24.41
C LYS A 176 -51.32 32.97 25.66
N ALA A 177 -50.30 32.69 26.47
CA ALA A 177 -50.47 31.98 27.73
C ALA A 177 -51.25 32.83 28.75
N ALA A 178 -50.98 34.13 28.83
CA ALA A 178 -51.72 35.07 29.67
C ALA A 178 -53.18 35.23 29.22
N GLU A 179 -53.44 35.28 27.92
CA GLU A 179 -54.81 35.28 27.36
C GLU A 179 -55.57 34.01 27.69
N LYS A 180 -54.92 32.83 27.62
CA LYS A 180 -55.53 31.56 28.03
C LYS A 180 -55.80 31.50 29.53
N MET A 181 -54.87 31.94 30.36
CA MET A 181 -55.09 32.04 31.83
C MET A 181 -56.16 33.08 32.18
N GLY A 182 -56.27 34.17 31.41
CA GLY A 182 -57.34 35.16 31.54
C GLY A 182 -58.71 34.62 31.12
N GLN A 183 -58.74 33.74 30.11
CA GLN A 183 -59.96 33.02 29.70
C GLN A 183 -60.36 31.92 30.69
N GLU A 184 -59.41 31.25 31.35
CA GLU A 184 -59.70 30.25 32.39
C GLU A 184 -59.95 30.85 33.79
N GLY A 185 -59.47 32.07 34.07
CA GLY A 185 -59.66 32.79 35.34
C GLY A 185 -60.95 33.62 35.44
N GLY A 186 -61.73 33.70 34.36
CA GLY A 186 -62.93 34.53 34.26
C GLY A 186 -64.23 33.88 34.73
N SER A 187 -64.23 33.03 35.77
CA SER A 187 -65.48 32.61 36.44
C SER A 187 -65.25 31.98 37.82
N LYS A 188 -64.99 32.80 38.84
CA LYS A 188 -65.57 32.62 40.18
C LYS A 188 -65.30 33.83 41.08
N SER A 189 -66.33 34.67 41.18
CA SER A 189 -66.50 35.67 42.22
C SER A 189 -66.85 35.00 43.56
N SER A 190 -66.26 35.55 44.62
CA SER A 190 -66.80 35.71 45.99
C SER A 190 -67.21 34.47 46.80
N GLY A 191 -66.58 34.31 47.97
CA GLY A 191 -66.96 33.34 49.00
C GLY A 191 -66.07 33.39 50.23
N GLU A 192 -66.37 34.35 51.09
CA GLU A 192 -65.92 34.64 52.46
C GLU A 192 -65.70 33.44 53.42
N GLY A 193 -64.78 33.62 54.39
CA GLY A 193 -64.63 32.82 55.63
C GLY A 193 -63.54 31.73 55.55
N GLY A 194 -62.55 31.62 56.42
CA GLY A 194 -62.38 32.08 57.79
C GLY A 194 -61.79 30.92 58.62
N SER A 195 -60.67 31.19 59.30
CA SER A 195 -60.17 30.49 60.50
C SER A 195 -59.32 29.20 60.39
N SER A 196 -58.06 29.39 60.85
CA SER A 196 -57.31 28.60 61.86
C SER A 196 -56.92 27.14 61.60
N GLY A 197 -55.60 26.88 61.67
CA GLY A 197 -55.04 25.54 61.86
C GLY A 197 -53.51 25.54 62.02
N GLN A 198 -53.06 25.81 63.24
CA GLN A 198 -51.67 25.84 63.73
C GLN A 198 -50.82 24.58 63.38
N SER A 199 -49.54 24.84 63.05
CA SER A 199 -48.30 24.16 63.49
C SER A 199 -48.33 22.71 63.99
N GLN A 200 -47.34 21.88 63.58
CA GLN A 200 -46.23 21.42 64.44
C GLN A 200 -45.38 20.28 63.81
N SER A 201 -44.07 20.55 63.74
CA SER A 201 -42.87 19.74 64.05
C SER A 201 -42.77 18.25 63.67
N GLY A 202 -41.57 17.89 63.18
CA GLY A 202 -41.03 16.53 63.27
C GLY A 202 -39.71 16.35 62.53
N GLY A 203 -38.59 16.68 63.19
CA GLY A 203 -37.23 16.39 62.70
C GLY A 203 -36.78 14.95 63.00
N GLY A 204 -35.66 14.55 62.41
CA GLY A 204 -34.99 13.29 62.74
C GLY A 204 -33.73 13.05 61.89
N SER A 205 -32.57 13.40 62.44
CA SER A 205 -31.24 12.95 62.01
C SER A 205 -31.03 11.46 62.30
N GLY A 206 -30.21 10.79 61.49
CA GLY A 206 -29.67 9.47 61.80
C GLY A 206 -28.49 9.11 60.91
N SER A 207 -27.28 9.25 61.45
CA SER A 207 -25.99 8.86 60.87
C SER A 207 -25.77 7.34 60.90
N GLN A 208 -25.11 6.82 59.87
CA GLN A 208 -24.25 5.62 59.80
C GLN A 208 -23.76 5.58 58.33
N ASP A 209 -22.53 5.26 57.97
CA ASP A 209 -21.59 4.34 58.57
C ASP A 209 -20.16 4.67 58.13
N SER A 210 -19.23 4.25 58.97
CA SER A 210 -17.78 4.38 58.87
C SER A 210 -17.17 3.13 58.27
N GLU A 211 -16.37 3.25 57.21
CA GLU A 211 -15.42 2.20 56.83
C GLU A 211 -13.99 2.73 56.92
N GLN A 212 -13.27 2.24 57.92
CA GLN A 212 -11.83 2.27 58.03
C GLN A 212 -11.33 0.83 58.19
N GLN A 213 -10.11 0.62 57.67
CA GLN A 213 -9.18 -0.48 57.96
C GLN A 213 -9.30 -1.63 56.95
N GLY A 214 -8.34 -1.80 56.04
CA GLY A 214 -6.93 -2.14 56.28
C GLY A 214 -6.75 -3.54 55.66
N GLY A 215 -5.67 -3.98 55.04
CA GLY A 215 -4.27 -3.62 54.89
C GLY A 215 -3.58 -4.91 54.35
N GLY A 216 -2.34 -4.82 53.88
CA GLY A 216 -1.46 -6.01 53.82
C GLY A 216 -1.02 -6.50 52.43
N SER A 217 0.18 -6.05 52.04
CA SER A 217 1.35 -6.84 51.60
C SER A 217 1.19 -8.11 50.74
N GLY A 218 2.00 -8.20 49.69
CA GLY A 218 2.62 -9.48 49.30
C GLY A 218 3.05 -9.59 47.83
N GLN A 219 4.36 -9.61 47.61
CA GLN A 219 5.15 -9.96 46.41
C GLN A 219 5.29 -8.93 45.28
#